data_AF-E4SEU0-F1
#
_entry.id   AF-E4SEU0-F1
#
_cell.length_a   1.000
_cell.length_b   1.000
_cell.length_c   1.000
_cell.angle_alpha   90.00
_cell.angle_beta   90.00
_cell.angle_gamma   90.00
#
_symmetry.space_group_name_H-M   'P 1'
#
loop_
_entity.id
_entity.type
_entity.pdbx_description
1 polymer ?
#
loop_
_entity_poly.entity_id
_entity_poly.type
_entity_poly.pdbx_seq_one_letter_code
_entity_poly.pdbx_strand_id
1 'polypeptide(L)'
;MLYKTRTLLMVALILFAVILSNRTLARPAQVVPFVLPVPSGGRSNTTVPVVEDSQISDRIKLEEIKFVTKKGTIEKYIFDDEQKYIVIFMEDGKEYRYLFADAKYYNNAREVIITEKKREDKIINIVTLVIVFTFSSFIAAIIFSLLAEKIKERR
;
A
#
# COMPACT_ATOMS: atom_id res chain seq x y z
N MET A 1 40.92 -6.18 -15.52
CA MET A 1 39.78 -5.26 -15.23
C MET A 1 38.40 -5.93 -15.25
N LEU A 2 38.19 -7.01 -16.04
CA LEU A 2 36.93 -7.77 -16.14
C LEU A 2 36.30 -8.27 -14.81
N TYR A 3 37.11 -8.52 -13.78
CA TYR A 3 36.62 -9.10 -12.52
C TYR A 3 35.88 -8.07 -11.65
N LYS A 4 36.28 -6.79 -11.72
CA LYS A 4 35.66 -5.68 -10.96
C LYS A 4 34.28 -5.30 -11.50
N THR A 5 34.11 -5.31 -12.82
CA THR A 5 32.82 -5.00 -13.45
C THR A 5 31.80 -6.11 -13.24
N ARG A 6 32.23 -7.38 -13.21
CA ARG A 6 31.38 -8.53 -12.88
C ARG A 6 30.93 -8.54 -11.42
N THR A 7 31.80 -8.20 -10.47
CA THR A 7 31.40 -8.06 -9.06
C THR A 7 30.44 -6.91 -8.86
N LEU A 8 30.67 -5.75 -9.51
CA LEU A 8 29.75 -4.61 -9.41
C LEU A 8 28.35 -4.94 -9.98
N LEU A 9 28.30 -5.66 -11.10
CA LEU A 9 27.05 -6.10 -11.73
C LEU A 9 26.30 -7.09 -10.84
N MET A 10 27.00 -8.06 -10.22
CA MET A 10 26.39 -8.99 -9.28
C MET A 10 25.87 -8.28 -8.02
N VAL A 11 26.61 -7.32 -7.47
CA VAL A 11 26.15 -6.54 -6.31
C VAL A 11 24.91 -5.70 -6.66
N ALA A 12 24.87 -5.09 -7.85
CA ALA A 12 23.69 -4.36 -8.32
C ALA A 12 22.48 -5.28 -8.55
N LEU A 13 22.68 -6.49 -9.10
CA LEU A 13 21.63 -7.50 -9.28
C LEU A 13 21.11 -8.03 -7.94
N ILE A 14 21.98 -8.25 -6.96
CA ILE A 14 21.60 -8.67 -5.61
C ILE A 14 20.81 -7.56 -4.91
N LEU A 15 21.26 -6.30 -4.98
CA LEU A 15 20.53 -5.16 -4.43
C LEU A 15 19.16 -5.00 -5.09
N PHE A 16 19.08 -5.15 -6.42
CA PHE A 16 17.82 -5.12 -7.14
C PHE A 16 16.89 -6.27 -6.73
N ALA A 17 17.42 -7.49 -6.59
CA ALA A 17 16.68 -8.66 -6.13
C ALA A 17 16.19 -8.49 -4.68
N VAL A 18 16.97 -7.87 -3.79
CA VAL A 18 16.60 -7.59 -2.39
C VAL A 18 15.48 -6.53 -2.31
N ILE A 19 15.55 -5.49 -3.15
CA ILE A 19 14.49 -4.48 -3.25
C ILE A 19 13.20 -5.12 -3.80
N LEU A 20 13.31 -6.02 -4.78
CA LEU A 20 12.17 -6.74 -5.34
C LEU A 20 11.57 -7.74 -4.33
N SER A 21 12.40 -8.48 -3.60
CA SER A 21 11.96 -9.47 -2.61
C SER A 21 11.31 -8.82 -1.40
N ASN A 22 11.78 -7.65 -0.96
CA ASN A 22 11.12 -6.88 0.10
C ASN A 22 9.73 -6.36 -0.32
N ARG A 23 9.48 -6.17 -1.62
CA ARG A 23 8.13 -5.86 -2.12
C ARG A 23 7.23 -7.08 -2.30
N THR A 24 7.77 -8.27 -2.53
CA THR A 24 6.98 -9.50 -2.72
C THR A 24 6.75 -10.30 -1.44
N LEU A 25 7.49 -10.03 -0.35
CA LEU A 25 7.32 -10.63 0.98
C LEU A 25 6.36 -9.87 1.90
N ALA A 26 5.53 -8.98 1.36
CA ALA A 26 4.25 -8.68 1.99
C ALA A 26 3.44 -9.98 1.97
N ARG A 27 3.65 -10.80 3.02
CA ARG A 27 2.92 -12.05 3.25
C ARG A 27 1.45 -11.77 2.96
N PRO A 28 0.71 -12.66 2.27
CA PRO A 28 -0.73 -12.58 2.34
C PRO A 28 -1.06 -12.66 3.83
N ALA A 29 -1.50 -11.53 4.41
CA ALA A 29 -2.02 -11.51 5.75
C ALA A 29 -3.05 -12.63 5.78
N GLN A 30 -2.80 -13.60 6.64
CA GLN A 30 -3.67 -14.74 6.82
C GLN A 30 -5.06 -14.15 7.05
N VAL A 31 -5.96 -14.32 6.08
CA VAL A 31 -7.35 -13.92 6.23
C VAL A 31 -7.86 -14.84 7.33
N VAL A 32 -7.82 -14.37 8.57
CA VAL A 32 -8.61 -14.96 9.62
C VAL A 32 -10.02 -14.51 9.28
N PRO A 33 -10.93 -15.41 8.85
CA PRO A 33 -12.31 -15.03 8.68
C PRO A 33 -12.85 -14.75 10.09
N PHE A 34 -12.76 -13.51 10.54
CA PHE A 34 -13.49 -13.09 11.72
C PHE A 34 -14.93 -12.86 11.29
N VAL A 35 -15.69 -13.94 11.31
CA VAL A 35 -17.15 -13.89 11.35
C VAL A 35 -17.50 -13.24 12.69
N LEU A 36 -17.88 -11.95 12.68
CA LEU A 36 -18.67 -11.43 13.79
C LEU A 36 -20.16 -11.61 13.49
N PRO A 37 -20.92 -12.04 14.50
CA PRO A 37 -22.29 -12.47 14.33
C PRO A 37 -23.17 -11.29 13.94
N VAL A 38 -24.02 -11.51 12.93
CA VAL A 38 -25.25 -10.73 12.77
C VAL A 38 -26.02 -10.88 14.10
N PRO A 39 -26.50 -9.79 14.72
CA PRO A 39 -27.19 -9.87 16.00
C PRO A 39 -28.53 -10.56 15.79
N SER A 40 -28.55 -11.89 15.96
CA SER A 40 -29.76 -12.60 16.34
C SER A 40 -29.66 -12.84 17.84
N GLY A 41 -30.63 -12.32 18.58
CA GLY A 41 -30.66 -12.38 20.04
C GLY A 41 -30.42 -13.81 20.53
N GLY A 42 -29.25 -14.03 21.10
CA GLY A 42 -28.82 -15.34 21.59
C GLY A 42 -27.66 -15.16 22.55
N ARG A 43 -27.96 -15.31 23.85
CA ARG A 43 -27.06 -15.18 25.01
C ARG A 43 -25.68 -15.83 24.78
N SER A 44 -24.59 -15.07 24.96
CA SER A 44 -23.32 -15.65 25.39
C SER A 44 -22.56 -14.70 26.33
N ASN A 45 -22.19 -15.24 27.49
CA ASN A 45 -21.56 -14.56 28.62
C ASN A 45 -20.05 -14.38 28.39
N THR A 46 -19.67 -13.49 27.48
CA THR A 46 -18.30 -12.96 27.42
C THR A 46 -18.34 -11.45 27.58
N THR A 47 -18.04 -11.00 28.79
CA THR A 47 -17.86 -9.61 29.18
C THR A 47 -16.56 -9.06 28.58
N VAL A 48 -16.53 -8.93 27.25
CA VAL A 48 -15.73 -7.88 26.62
C VAL A 48 -16.65 -6.66 26.61
N PRO A 49 -16.28 -5.53 27.21
CA PRO A 49 -17.06 -4.32 27.04
C PRO A 49 -17.03 -4.00 25.55
N VAL A 50 -18.15 -4.28 24.88
CA VAL A 50 -18.51 -3.66 23.61
C VAL A 50 -18.48 -2.17 23.94
N VAL A 51 -17.41 -1.48 23.55
CA VAL A 51 -17.48 -0.03 23.40
C VAL A 51 -18.50 0.14 22.29
N GLU A 52 -19.74 0.39 22.66
CA GLU A 52 -20.74 0.92 21.75
C GLU A 52 -20.11 2.19 21.17
N ASP A 53 -19.56 2.11 19.97
CA ASP A 53 -19.09 3.24 19.15
C ASP A 53 -20.25 4.18 18.74
N SER A 54 -21.35 4.16 19.50
CA SER A 54 -22.56 4.98 19.32
C SER A 54 -22.35 6.44 19.72
N GLN A 55 -21.20 6.83 20.28
CA GLN A 55 -20.97 8.18 20.80
C GLN A 55 -20.00 9.06 19.99
N ILE A 56 -19.25 8.50 19.04
CA ILE A 56 -18.35 9.33 18.22
C ILE A 56 -19.16 9.94 17.08
N SER A 57 -19.24 11.28 17.05
CA SER A 57 -19.97 11.98 15.98
C SER A 57 -19.38 11.65 14.60
N ASP A 58 -20.22 11.53 13.57
CA ASP A 58 -19.78 11.25 12.21
C ASP A 58 -18.79 12.29 11.66
N ARG A 59 -18.84 13.52 12.17
CA ARG A 59 -17.84 14.56 11.90
C ARG A 59 -16.46 14.16 12.41
N ILE A 60 -16.36 13.62 13.62
CA ILE A 60 -15.08 13.18 14.19
C ILE A 60 -14.54 11.99 13.41
N LYS A 61 -15.40 11.02 13.04
CA LYS A 61 -15.01 9.89 12.19
C LYS A 61 -14.42 10.36 10.86
N LEU A 62 -15.04 11.35 10.21
CA LEU A 62 -14.51 11.93 8.97
C LEU A 62 -13.13 12.60 9.17
N GLU A 63 -12.95 13.35 10.26
CA GLU A 63 -11.66 13.99 10.55
C GLU A 63 -10.57 12.95 10.89
N GLU A 64 -10.92 11.88 11.59
CA GLU A 64 -10.02 10.76 11.84
C GLU A 64 -9.61 10.08 10.53
N ILE A 65 -10.57 9.79 9.65
CA ILE A 65 -10.29 9.24 8.31
C ILE A 65 -9.30 10.12 7.55
N LYS A 66 -9.55 11.43 7.47
CA LYS A 66 -8.61 12.37 6.83
C LYS A 66 -7.22 12.35 7.45
N PHE A 67 -7.15 12.21 8.77
CA PHE A 67 -5.88 12.17 9.49
C PHE A 67 -5.11 10.88 9.20
N VAL A 68 -5.76 9.72 9.27
CA VAL A 68 -5.11 8.41 9.05
C VAL A 68 -4.69 8.22 7.60
N THR A 69 -5.53 8.63 6.63
CA THR A 69 -5.19 8.54 5.20
C THR A 69 -4.11 9.53 4.78
N LYS A 70 -3.95 10.65 5.50
CA LYS A 70 -2.86 11.60 5.26
C LYS A 70 -1.53 11.13 5.85
N LYS A 71 -1.56 10.34 6.91
CA LYS A 71 -0.37 9.90 7.65
C LYS A 71 0.13 8.50 7.29
N GLY A 72 -0.73 7.66 6.74
CA GLY A 72 -0.37 6.30 6.34
C GLY A 72 -0.73 6.05 4.88
N THR A 73 -0.28 4.91 4.37
CA THR A 73 -0.57 4.45 3.01
C THR A 73 -1.70 3.45 3.01
N ILE A 74 -2.69 3.66 2.15
CA ILE A 74 -3.87 2.80 2.06
C ILE A 74 -3.50 1.57 1.23
N GLU A 75 -3.55 0.40 1.84
CA GLU A 75 -3.37 -0.87 1.12
C GLU A 75 -4.66 -1.23 0.39
N LYS A 76 -5.78 -1.24 1.12
CA LYS A 76 -7.10 -1.63 0.61
C LYS A 76 -8.20 -0.91 1.37
N TYR A 77 -9.39 -0.84 0.79
CA TYR A 77 -10.59 -0.36 1.46
C TYR A 77 -11.82 -1.17 1.03
N ILE A 78 -12.86 -1.16 1.86
CA ILE A 78 -14.18 -1.77 1.59
C ILE A 78 -15.25 -0.73 1.93
N PHE A 79 -16.25 -0.64 1.06
CA PHE A 79 -17.45 0.18 1.24
C PHE A 79 -18.67 -0.73 1.24
N ASP A 80 -19.50 -0.60 2.25
CA ASP A 80 -20.85 -1.16 2.30
C ASP A 80 -21.83 0.04 2.32
N ASP A 81 -22.37 0.35 1.15
CA ASP A 81 -23.25 1.50 0.94
C ASP A 81 -24.62 1.33 1.63
N GLU A 82 -25.07 0.08 1.85
CA GLU A 82 -26.36 -0.20 2.52
C GLU A 82 -26.26 0.11 4.02
N GLN A 83 -25.15 -0.30 4.64
CA GLN A 83 -24.90 -0.07 6.06
C GLN A 83 -24.18 1.27 6.33
N LYS A 84 -23.73 1.98 5.29
CA LYS A 84 -22.84 3.15 5.41
C LYS A 84 -21.59 2.81 6.22
N TYR A 85 -21.03 1.64 5.95
CA TYR A 85 -19.91 1.07 6.67
C TYR A 85 -18.64 1.11 5.80
N ILE A 86 -17.53 1.51 6.42
CA ILE A 86 -16.23 1.68 5.78
C ILE A 86 -15.19 0.86 6.54
N VAL A 87 -14.35 0.14 5.79
CA VAL A 87 -13.12 -0.47 6.31
C VAL A 87 -11.93 0.04 5.52
N ILE A 88 -10.86 0.42 6.22
CA ILE A 88 -9.59 0.87 5.64
C ILE A 88 -8.49 -0.04 6.19
N PHE A 89 -7.74 -0.66 5.29
CA PHE A 89 -6.55 -1.45 5.58
C PHE A 89 -5.32 -0.63 5.19
N MET A 90 -4.43 -0.42 6.15
CA MET A 90 -3.20 0.34 5.97
C MET A 90 -2.01 -0.59 5.74
N GLU A 91 -1.00 -0.12 5.02
CA GLU A 91 0.20 -0.91 4.71
C GLU A 91 1.02 -1.31 5.96
N ASP A 92 0.86 -0.58 7.08
CA ASP A 92 1.46 -0.94 8.38
C ASP A 92 0.72 -2.06 9.13
N GLY A 93 -0.30 -2.65 8.50
CA GLY A 93 -1.13 -3.72 9.05
C GLY A 93 -2.26 -3.23 9.95
N LYS A 94 -2.44 -1.92 10.15
CA LYS A 94 -3.58 -1.39 10.91
C LYS A 94 -4.86 -1.43 10.09
N GLU A 95 -5.95 -1.66 10.79
CA GLU A 95 -7.30 -1.67 10.23
C GLU A 95 -8.18 -0.66 10.96
N TYR A 96 -8.91 0.15 10.19
CA TYR A 96 -9.85 1.14 10.71
C TYR A 96 -11.24 0.84 10.19
N ARG A 97 -12.24 0.84 11.09
CA ARG A 97 -13.63 0.48 10.79
C ARG A 97 -14.54 1.61 11.24
N TYR A 98 -15.46 2.04 10.37
CA TYR A 98 -16.35 3.16 10.65
C TYR A 98 -17.76 2.83 10.18
N LEU A 99 -18.73 3.01 11.07
CA LEU A 99 -20.16 2.99 10.73
C LEU A 99 -20.70 4.42 10.82
N PHE A 100 -21.33 4.91 9.76
CA PHE A 100 -21.89 6.26 9.71
C PHE A 100 -23.40 6.25 9.88
N ALA A 101 -23.94 7.19 10.66
CA ALA A 101 -25.38 7.40 10.73
C ALA A 101 -25.87 8.25 9.54
N ASP A 102 -25.14 9.31 9.22
CA ASP A 102 -25.46 10.26 8.16
C ASP A 102 -24.75 9.91 6.84
N ALA A 103 -25.56 9.77 5.79
CA ALA A 103 -25.10 9.46 4.43
C ALA A 103 -24.14 10.52 3.88
N LYS A 104 -24.29 11.80 4.27
CA LYS A 104 -23.40 12.87 3.83
C LYS A 104 -21.98 12.65 4.31
N TYR A 105 -21.80 12.31 5.59
CA TYR A 105 -20.48 12.06 6.15
C TYR A 105 -19.85 10.79 5.58
N TYR A 106 -20.65 9.73 5.39
CA TYR A 106 -20.23 8.53 4.69
C TYR A 106 -19.69 8.82 3.29
N ASN A 107 -20.46 9.55 2.47
CA ASN A 107 -20.08 9.89 1.10
C ASN A 107 -18.80 10.75 1.05
N ASN A 108 -18.67 11.71 1.97
CA ASN A 108 -17.46 12.52 2.07
C ASN A 108 -16.23 11.69 2.48
N ALA A 109 -16.40 10.77 3.43
CA ALA A 109 -15.32 9.87 3.86
C ALA A 109 -14.87 8.96 2.69
N ARG A 110 -15.83 8.40 1.95
CA ARG A 110 -15.60 7.60 0.75
C ARG A 110 -14.80 8.36 -0.31
N GLU A 111 -15.17 9.62 -0.58
CA GLU A 111 -14.46 10.47 -1.53
C GLU A 111 -13.01 10.75 -1.09
N VAL A 112 -12.78 11.01 0.20
CA VAL A 112 -11.43 11.21 0.76
C VAL A 112 -10.56 9.97 0.53
N ILE A 113 -11.06 8.79 0.86
CA ILE A 113 -10.33 7.52 0.73
C ILE A 113 -9.97 7.25 -0.73
N ILE A 114 -10.94 7.40 -1.65
CA ILE A 114 -10.71 7.18 -3.09
C ILE A 114 -9.69 8.18 -3.64
N THR A 115 -9.81 9.45 -3.23
CA THR A 115 -8.93 10.52 -3.71
C THR A 115 -7.48 10.32 -3.25
N GLU A 116 -7.28 10.02 -1.96
CA GLU A 116 -5.93 9.77 -1.43
C GLU A 116 -5.35 8.49 -2.04
N LYS A 117 -6.11 7.40 -2.18
CA LYS A 117 -5.61 6.19 -2.84
C LYS A 117 -5.16 6.46 -4.28
N LYS A 118 -5.98 7.20 -5.05
CA LYS A 118 -5.64 7.58 -6.43
C LYS A 118 -4.37 8.44 -6.48
N ARG A 119 -4.17 9.32 -5.50
CA ARG A 119 -2.96 10.14 -5.38
C ARG A 119 -1.73 9.28 -5.09
N GLU A 120 -1.84 8.34 -4.15
CA GLU A 120 -0.78 7.37 -3.84
C GLU A 120 -0.39 6.56 -5.07
N ASP A 121 -1.37 5.97 -5.76
CA ASP A 121 -1.13 5.16 -6.95
C ASP A 121 -0.45 5.98 -8.06
N LYS A 122 -0.83 7.26 -8.22
CA LYS A 122 -0.18 8.17 -9.16
C LYS A 122 1.29 8.41 -8.80
N ILE A 123 1.59 8.64 -7.51
CA ILE A 123 2.97 8.84 -7.05
C ILE A 123 3.79 7.58 -7.28
N ILE A 124 3.26 6.40 -6.92
CA ILE A 124 3.93 5.10 -7.13
C ILE A 124 4.24 4.89 -8.61
N ASN A 125 3.29 5.19 -9.50
CA ASN A 125 3.50 5.06 -10.94
C ASN A 125 4.61 5.99 -11.46
N ILE A 126 4.63 7.26 -11.02
CA ILE A 126 5.67 8.22 -11.40
C ILE A 126 7.04 7.76 -10.91
N VAL A 127 7.15 7.37 -9.64
CA VAL A 127 8.41 6.88 -9.05
C VAL A 127 8.90 5.64 -9.79
N THR A 128 7.99 4.70 -10.10
CA THR A 128 8.33 3.49 -10.85
C THR A 128 8.86 3.82 -12.25
N LEU A 129 8.25 4.77 -12.94
CA LEU A 129 8.71 5.22 -14.26
C LEU A 129 10.12 5.83 -14.21
N VAL A 130 10.40 6.67 -13.20
CA VAL A 130 11.73 7.26 -12.99
C VAL A 130 12.78 6.18 -12.72
N ILE A 131 12.45 5.17 -11.90
CA ILE A 131 13.35 4.04 -11.62
C ILE A 131 13.65 3.25 -12.90
N VAL A 132 12.62 2.94 -13.69
CA VAL A 132 12.80 2.20 -14.96
C VAL A 132 13.66 2.99 -15.95
N PHE A 133 13.46 4.31 -16.05
CA PHE A 133 14.23 5.17 -16.94
C PHE A 133 15.71 5.29 -16.53
N THR A 134 15.97 5.46 -15.23
CA THR A 134 17.35 5.52 -14.71
C THR A 134 18.07 4.18 -14.89
N PHE A 135 17.37 3.06 -14.66
CA PHE A 135 17.93 1.73 -14.84
C PHE A 135 18.23 1.41 -16.32
N SER A 136 17.33 1.79 -17.24
CA SER A 136 17.54 1.58 -18.67
C SER A 136 18.72 2.40 -19.21
N SER A 137 18.85 3.66 -18.75
CA SER A 137 20.01 4.51 -19.08
C SER A 137 21.33 3.90 -18.59
N PHE A 138 21.34 3.35 -17.38
CA PHE A 138 22.51 2.67 -16.83
C PHE A 138 22.92 1.43 -17.63
N ILE A 139 21.94 0.59 -18.01
CA ILE A 139 22.19 -0.57 -18.89
C ILE A 139 22.77 -0.12 -20.23
N ALA A 140 22.20 0.91 -20.85
CA ALA A 140 22.70 1.45 -22.12
C ALA A 140 24.16 1.90 -21.99
N ALA A 141 24.51 2.63 -20.93
CA ALA A 141 25.88 3.09 -20.68
C ALA A 141 26.88 1.92 -20.54
N ILE A 142 26.48 0.83 -19.88
CA ILE A 142 27.30 -0.39 -19.78
C ILE A 142 27.51 -1.01 -21.16
N ILE A 143 26.44 -1.16 -21.95
CA ILE A 143 26.52 -1.73 -23.30
C ILE A 143 27.45 -0.90 -24.19
N PHE A 144 27.31 0.42 -24.18
CA PHE A 144 28.18 1.33 -24.94
C PHE A 144 29.65 1.20 -24.51
N SER A 145 29.91 1.10 -23.20
CA SER A 145 31.27 0.93 -22.68
C SER A 145 31.91 -0.39 -23.14
N LEU A 146 31.15 -1.50 -23.10
CA LEU A 146 31.62 -2.81 -23.57
C LEU A 146 31.84 -2.83 -25.09
N LEU A 147 30.97 -2.18 -25.87
CA LEU A 147 31.15 -2.04 -27.31
C LEU A 147 32.40 -1.21 -27.64
N ALA A 148 32.62 -0.11 -26.93
CA ALA A 148 33.80 0.75 -27.13
C ALA A 148 35.11 -0.02 -26.84
N GLU A 149 35.15 -0.82 -25.76
CA GLU A 149 36.29 -1.66 -25.43
C GLU A 149 36.56 -2.71 -26.52
N LYS A 150 35.50 -3.38 -27.03
CA LYS A 150 35.60 -4.37 -28.10
C LYS A 150 36.04 -3.80 -29.45
N ILE A 151 35.67 -2.54 -29.76
CA ILE A 151 36.13 -1.85 -30.99
C ILE A 151 37.61 -1.52 -30.88
N LYS A 152 38.08 -1.10 -29.69
CA LYS A 152 39.48 -0.78 -29.44
C LYS A 152 40.39 -2.02 -29.53
N GLU A 153 39.94 -3.19 -29.07
CA GLU A 153 40.70 -4.45 -29.18
C GLU A 153 40.82 -4.98 -30.62
N ARG A 154 39.96 -4.54 -31.56
CA ARG A 154 40.03 -4.96 -32.98
C ARG A 154 40.83 -4.02 -33.89
N ARG A 155 41.30 -2.89 -33.38
CA ARG A 155 42.23 -1.99 -34.08
C ARG A 155 43.63 -2.16 -33.53
#